data_AF-A0A9D5XGD1-F1
#
_entry.id   AF-A0A9D5XGD1-F1
#
_cell.length_a   1.000
_cell.length_b   1.000
_cell.length_c   1.000
_cell.angle_alpha   90.00
_cell.angle_beta   90.00
_cell.angle_gamma   90.00
#
_symmetry.space_group_name_H-M   'P 1'
#
loop_
_entity.id
_entity.type
_entity.pdbx_description
1 polymer ?
#
loop_
_entity_poly.entity_id
_entity_poly.type
_entity_poly.pdbx_seq_one_letter_code
_entity_poly.pdbx_strand_id
1 'polypeptide(L)'
;MRYAYGISAALLLAGSAATLTGIGSAGAQVAANESHAIKAAAPRGIPMSFADLTEQLQPAVVNISTKQKVVVSNNPFAGTPFDGFFGNRGGGSQVRQAQSLGSGFIISADGYIVTNNHVVAPGNRNATVESITVIMPDRTQY
;
A
#
# COMPACT_ATOMS: atom_id res chain seq x y z
N MET A 1 77.03 -25.31 -52.09
CA MET A 1 76.04 -25.86 -51.13
C MET A 1 76.45 -25.63 -49.67
N ARG A 2 76.70 -24.38 -49.19
CA ARG A 2 77.16 -24.15 -47.79
C ARG A 2 76.43 -23.05 -47.00
N TYR A 3 75.48 -22.32 -47.59
CA TYR A 3 74.82 -21.17 -46.94
C TYR A 3 73.33 -21.35 -46.65
N ALA A 4 72.70 -22.44 -47.09
CA ALA A 4 71.25 -22.65 -46.93
C ALA A 4 70.83 -23.05 -45.49
N TYR A 5 71.74 -23.68 -44.73
CA TYR A 5 71.44 -24.13 -43.36
C TYR A 5 71.56 -23.02 -42.31
N GLY A 6 72.32 -21.96 -42.56
CA GLY A 6 72.49 -20.85 -41.62
C GLY A 6 71.24 -19.98 -41.47
N ILE A 7 70.55 -19.72 -42.60
CA ILE A 7 69.32 -18.91 -42.62
C ILE A 7 68.17 -19.65 -41.94
N SER A 8 68.09 -20.97 -42.14
CA SER A 8 67.07 -21.82 -41.54
C SER A 8 67.21 -21.94 -40.02
N ALA A 9 68.45 -22.07 -39.53
CA ALA A 9 68.73 -22.15 -38.09
C ALA A 9 68.47 -20.81 -37.37
N ALA A 10 68.78 -19.68 -38.01
CA ALA A 10 68.52 -18.35 -37.45
C ALA A 10 67.02 -18.05 -37.35
N LEU A 11 66.21 -18.49 -38.33
CA LEU A 11 64.75 -18.33 -38.31
C LEU A 11 64.08 -19.17 -37.22
N LEU A 12 64.57 -20.38 -36.95
CA LEU A 12 64.05 -21.25 -35.89
C LEU A 12 64.36 -20.71 -34.48
N LEU A 13 65.54 -20.12 -34.28
CA LEU A 13 65.91 -19.48 -33.01
C LEU A 13 65.20 -18.15 -32.78
N ALA A 14 64.93 -17.37 -33.83
CA ALA A 14 64.14 -16.14 -33.74
C ALA A 14 62.66 -16.44 -33.44
N GLY A 15 62.11 -17.52 -34.02
CA GLY A 15 60.72 -17.93 -33.79
C GLY A 15 60.45 -18.42 -32.35
N SER A 16 61.38 -19.14 -31.73
CA SER A 16 61.23 -19.65 -30.36
C SER A 16 61.47 -18.60 -29.28
N ALA A 17 62.28 -17.57 -29.53
CA ALA A 17 62.45 -16.43 -28.62
C ALA A 17 61.21 -15.51 -28.60
N ALA A 18 60.52 -15.40 -29.74
CA ALA A 18 59.32 -14.56 -29.86
C ALA A 18 58.10 -15.15 -29.14
N THR A 19 58.00 -16.48 -29.00
CA THR A 19 56.89 -17.11 -28.26
C THR A 19 57.09 -17.09 -26.75
N LEU A 20 58.32 -16.97 -26.24
CA LEU A 20 58.59 -16.90 -24.80
C LEU A 20 58.40 -15.49 -24.22
N THR A 21 58.46 -14.45 -25.05
CA THR A 21 58.30 -13.04 -24.65
C THR A 21 56.94 -12.45 -25.06
N GLY A 22 56.21 -13.10 -25.97
CA GLY A 22 54.95 -12.60 -26.54
C GLY A 22 53.66 -13.21 -25.99
N ILE A 23 53.73 -14.26 -25.16
CA ILE A 23 52.55 -14.73 -24.42
C ILE A 23 52.43 -13.84 -23.20
N GLY A 24 51.89 -12.64 -23.41
CA GLY A 24 51.39 -11.80 -22.33
C GLY A 24 50.52 -12.67 -21.43
N SER A 25 50.74 -12.56 -20.13
CA SER A 25 49.90 -13.15 -19.08
C SER A 25 48.45 -13.12 -19.58
N ALA A 26 47.87 -14.30 -19.80
CA ALA A 26 46.43 -14.43 -19.95
C ALA A 26 45.86 -14.02 -18.59
N GLY A 27 45.73 -12.71 -18.38
CA GLY A 27 45.11 -12.15 -17.20
C GLY A 27 43.75 -12.79 -17.13
N ALA A 28 43.51 -13.57 -16.07
CA ALA A 28 42.20 -14.12 -15.80
C ALA A 28 41.24 -12.94 -15.87
N GLN A 29 40.33 -12.95 -16.85
CA GLN A 29 39.23 -12.01 -16.88
C GLN A 29 38.38 -12.34 -15.66
N VAL A 30 38.68 -11.68 -14.54
CA VAL A 30 37.77 -11.66 -13.40
C VAL A 30 36.50 -11.06 -13.96
N ALA A 31 35.43 -11.87 -13.99
CA ALA A 31 34.12 -11.40 -14.40
C ALA A 31 33.83 -10.13 -13.59
N ALA A 32 33.80 -8.99 -14.28
CA ALA A 32 33.38 -7.72 -13.70
C ALA A 32 31.89 -7.83 -13.45
N ASN A 33 31.52 -8.51 -12.37
CA ASN A 33 30.17 -8.45 -11.81
C ASN A 33 30.09 -7.10 -11.08
N GLU A 34 30.19 -6.01 -11.85
CA GLU A 34 29.85 -4.71 -11.33
C GLU A 34 28.40 -4.80 -10.90
N SER A 35 28.16 -4.57 -9.62
CA SER A 35 26.83 -4.30 -9.13
C SER A 35 26.40 -3.00 -9.80
N HIS A 36 25.73 -3.13 -10.94
CA HIS A 36 24.88 -2.08 -11.47
C HIS A 36 23.76 -1.90 -10.45
N ALA A 37 24.05 -1.18 -9.37
CA ALA A 37 23.04 -0.59 -8.53
C ALA A 37 22.27 0.32 -9.47
N ILE A 38 21.10 -0.16 -9.90
CA ILE A 38 20.12 0.67 -10.59
C ILE A 38 19.86 1.80 -9.61
N LYS A 39 20.49 2.97 -9.83
CA LYS A 39 20.07 4.20 -9.17
C LYS A 39 18.67 4.45 -9.69
N ALA A 40 17.68 3.95 -8.97
CA ALA A 40 16.29 4.26 -9.20
C ALA A 40 16.16 5.77 -9.01
N ALA A 41 16.21 6.52 -10.11
CA ALA A 41 15.89 7.93 -10.09
C ALA A 41 14.37 8.01 -10.06
N ALA A 42 13.80 8.48 -8.95
CA ALA A 42 12.37 8.80 -8.94
C ALA A 42 12.09 9.87 -10.02
N PRO A 43 10.97 9.75 -10.77
CA PRO A 43 10.50 10.82 -11.63
C PRO A 43 10.46 12.14 -10.88
N ARG A 44 10.82 13.25 -11.54
CA ARG A 44 10.87 14.58 -10.92
C ARG A 44 9.55 14.89 -10.22
N GLY A 45 9.61 15.16 -8.91
CA GLY A 45 8.46 15.56 -8.09
C GLY A 45 7.85 14.46 -7.22
N ILE A 46 8.36 13.23 -7.25
CA ILE A 46 7.89 12.13 -6.38
C ILE A 46 8.98 11.79 -5.35
N PRO A 47 8.64 11.67 -4.06
CA PRO A 47 9.59 11.23 -3.04
C PRO A 47 10.17 9.85 -3.37
N MET A 48 11.42 9.63 -2.96
CA MET A 48 12.11 8.34 -3.15
C MET A 48 11.48 7.21 -2.32
N SER A 49 10.69 7.56 -1.29
CA SER A 49 10.02 6.64 -0.37
C SER A 49 8.52 6.93 -0.29
N PHE A 50 7.72 5.86 -0.22
CA PHE A 50 6.30 5.96 0.07
C PHE A 50 6.02 6.52 1.48
N ALA A 51 6.99 6.40 2.41
CA ALA A 51 6.87 6.94 3.76
C ALA A 51 6.76 8.47 3.75
N ASP A 52 7.59 9.16 2.96
CA ASP A 52 7.59 10.63 2.86
C ASP A 52 6.25 11.15 2.30
N LEU A 53 5.72 10.46 1.28
CA LEU A 53 4.40 10.78 0.73
C LEU A 53 3.29 10.53 1.75
N THR A 54 3.38 9.43 2.49
CA THR A 54 2.42 9.11 3.55
C THR A 54 2.44 10.19 4.61
N GLU A 55 3.61 10.57 5.14
CA GLU A 55 3.78 11.62 6.15
C GLU A 55 3.17 12.96 5.71
N GLN A 56 3.36 13.33 4.44
CA GLN A 56 2.77 14.55 3.88
C GLN A 56 1.23 14.49 3.78
N LEU A 57 0.65 13.31 3.54
CA LEU A 57 -0.78 13.13 3.32
C LEU A 57 -1.57 12.68 4.55
N GLN A 58 -0.91 12.12 5.58
CA GLN A 58 -1.59 11.68 6.81
C GLN A 58 -2.48 12.75 7.44
N PRO A 59 -2.09 14.05 7.48
CA PRO A 59 -2.92 15.09 8.07
C PRO A 59 -4.29 15.27 7.41
N ALA A 60 -4.45 14.86 6.14
CA ALA A 60 -5.70 14.96 5.41
C ALA A 60 -6.68 13.81 5.70
N VAL A 61 -6.26 12.78 6.44
CA VAL A 61 -7.08 11.59 6.73
C VAL A 61 -7.67 11.71 8.13
N VAL A 62 -8.98 11.52 8.24
CA VAL A 62 -9.71 11.57 9.51
C VAL A 62 -10.39 10.23 9.81
N ASN A 63 -10.65 9.97 11.08
CA ASN A 63 -11.50 8.86 11.50
C ASN A 63 -12.93 9.38 11.74
N ILE A 64 -13.92 8.66 11.26
CA ILE A 64 -15.33 9.00 11.37
C ILE A 64 -16.02 7.93 12.19
N SER A 65 -16.66 8.35 13.28
CA SER A 65 -17.46 7.52 14.16
C SER A 65 -18.90 7.97 14.16
N THR A 66 -19.79 7.10 13.71
CA THR A 66 -21.22 7.40 13.61
C THR A 66 -21.98 6.55 14.62
N LYS A 67 -22.83 7.18 15.43
CA LYS A 67 -23.79 6.50 16.31
C LYS A 67 -25.16 6.52 15.66
N GLN A 68 -25.81 5.38 15.65
CA GLN A 68 -27.13 5.20 15.06
C GLN A 68 -28.07 4.56 16.09
N LYS A 69 -29.30 5.06 16.13
CA LYS A 69 -30.38 4.52 16.94
C LYS A 69 -31.22 3.59 16.07
N VAL A 70 -31.21 2.30 16.37
CA VAL A 70 -31.97 1.27 15.66
C VAL A 70 -33.16 0.83 16.51
N VAL A 71 -34.36 0.99 15.97
CA VAL A 71 -35.59 0.54 16.63
C VAL A 71 -35.89 -0.90 16.19
N VAL A 72 -35.71 -1.86 17.10
CA VAL A 72 -35.95 -3.28 16.85
C VAL A 72 -37.25 -3.69 17.53
N SER A 73 -38.20 -4.17 16.74
CA SER A 73 -39.40 -4.84 17.29
C SER A 73 -38.99 -6.20 17.81
N ASN A 74 -39.22 -6.45 19.10
CA ASN A 74 -38.85 -7.71 19.75
C ASN A 74 -39.96 -8.78 19.66
N ASN A 75 -41.01 -8.53 18.86
CA ASN A 75 -42.13 -9.46 18.69
C ASN A 75 -41.96 -10.27 17.39
N PRO A 76 -41.56 -11.55 17.47
CA PRO A 76 -41.41 -12.42 16.30
C PRO A 76 -42.73 -12.76 15.62
N PHE A 77 -43.88 -12.46 16.25
CA PHE A 77 -45.23 -12.69 15.74
C PHE A 77 -45.90 -11.40 15.26
N ALA A 78 -45.19 -10.26 15.22
CA ALA A 78 -45.73 -8.97 14.79
C ALA A 78 -46.31 -9.06 13.37
N GLY A 79 -47.58 -8.66 13.20
CA GLY A 79 -48.28 -8.73 11.92
C GLY A 79 -48.83 -10.12 11.54
N THR A 80 -48.80 -11.10 12.46
CA THR A 80 -49.41 -12.42 12.27
C THR A 80 -50.72 -12.58 13.06
N PRO A 81 -51.58 -13.57 12.77
CA PRO A 81 -52.78 -13.84 13.57
C PRO A 81 -52.51 -14.15 15.06
N PHE A 82 -51.27 -14.50 15.40
CA PHE A 82 -50.82 -14.77 16.77
C PHE A 82 -50.36 -13.51 17.51
N ASP A 83 -50.27 -12.36 16.84
CA ASP A 83 -49.79 -11.09 17.40
C ASP A 83 -50.60 -10.68 18.64
N GLY A 84 -51.94 -10.77 18.59
CA GLY A 84 -52.79 -10.47 19.74
C GLY A 84 -52.69 -11.48 20.91
N PHE A 85 -52.19 -12.69 20.66
CA PHE A 85 -52.07 -13.76 21.67
C PHE A 85 -50.75 -13.69 22.45
N PHE A 86 -49.69 -13.17 21.82
CA PHE A 86 -48.34 -13.07 22.40
C PHE A 86 -47.83 -11.62 22.57
N GLY A 87 -48.40 -10.65 21.85
CA GLY A 87 -47.99 -9.24 21.86
C GLY A 87 -48.26 -8.51 23.18
N ASN A 88 -49.19 -9.02 24.01
CA ASN A 88 -49.49 -8.44 25.33
C ASN A 88 -48.56 -8.92 26.46
N ARG A 89 -47.62 -9.85 26.18
CA ARG A 89 -46.60 -10.30 27.14
C ARG A 89 -45.25 -9.61 26.87
N GLY A 90 -45.15 -8.33 27.20
CA GLY A 90 -43.86 -7.65 27.43
C GLY A 90 -42.96 -7.36 26.22
N GLY A 91 -43.47 -7.48 24.99
CA GLY A 91 -42.69 -7.22 23.77
C GLY A 91 -42.62 -5.75 23.36
N GLY A 92 -42.06 -4.89 24.20
CA GLY A 92 -41.81 -3.49 23.82
C GLY A 92 -40.80 -3.39 22.66
N SER A 93 -40.93 -2.37 21.81
CA SER A 93 -39.88 -2.05 20.84
C SER A 93 -38.60 -1.67 21.61
N GLN A 94 -37.52 -2.40 21.37
CA GLN A 94 -36.24 -2.09 22.00
C GLN A 94 -35.42 -1.18 21.08
N VAL A 95 -34.93 -0.09 21.67
CA VAL A 95 -33.92 0.73 21.02
C VAL A 95 -32.56 0.08 21.23
N ARG A 96 -31.84 -0.19 20.14
CA ARG A 96 -30.43 -0.58 20.18
C ARG A 96 -29.59 0.52 19.57
N GLN A 97 -28.45 0.80 20.18
CA GLN A 97 -27.43 1.66 19.58
C GLN A 97 -26.56 0.81 18.66
N ALA A 98 -26.42 1.24 17.42
CA ALA A 98 -25.45 0.72 16.46
C ALA A 98 -24.35 1.76 16.25
N GLN A 99 -23.15 1.31 15.95
CA GLN A 99 -22.01 2.17 15.67
C GLN A 99 -21.43 1.80 14.30
N SER A 100 -21.01 2.83 13.57
CA SER A 100 -20.27 2.68 12.31
C SER A 100 -18.94 3.42 12.45
N LEU A 101 -17.86 2.81 11.96
CA LEU A 101 -16.53 3.38 11.96
C LEU A 101 -16.00 3.39 10.53
N GLY A 102 -15.33 4.47 10.15
CA GLY A 102 -14.73 4.61 8.84
C GLY A 102 -13.64 5.67 8.82
N SER A 103 -13.01 5.83 7.66
CA SER A 103 -12.12 6.95 7.39
C SER A 103 -12.81 7.99 6.52
N GLY A 104 -12.27 9.21 6.52
CA GLY A 104 -12.60 10.26 5.57
C GLY A 104 -11.37 11.02 5.14
N PHE A 105 -11.53 11.82 4.09
CA PHE A 105 -10.48 12.70 3.56
C PHE A 105 -10.96 14.14 3.55
N ILE A 106 -10.14 15.04 4.06
CA ILE A 106 -10.36 16.48 3.96
C ILE A 106 -10.01 16.91 2.52
N ILE A 107 -10.99 17.48 1.81
CA ILE A 107 -10.84 17.87 0.40
C ILE A 107 -10.78 19.38 0.18
N SER A 108 -11.18 20.18 1.17
CA SER A 108 -11.10 21.64 1.13
C SER A 108 -10.66 22.20 2.49
N ALA A 109 -10.01 23.37 2.47
CA ALA A 109 -9.65 24.13 3.66
C ALA A 109 -10.88 24.57 4.48
N ASP A 110 -12.06 24.60 3.86
CA ASP A 110 -13.33 24.92 4.54
C ASP A 110 -13.85 23.79 5.44
N GLY A 111 -13.15 22.66 5.51
CA GLY A 111 -13.51 21.52 6.35
C GLY A 111 -14.43 20.49 5.69
N TYR A 112 -14.58 20.52 4.36
CA TYR A 112 -15.31 19.47 3.65
C TYR A 112 -14.57 18.14 3.71
N ILE A 113 -15.28 17.11 4.19
CA ILE A 113 -14.77 15.75 4.32
C ILE A 113 -15.57 14.81 3.43
N VAL A 114 -14.86 14.00 2.65
CA VAL A 114 -15.45 12.92 1.85
C VAL A 114 -15.25 11.60 2.56
N THR A 115 -16.32 10.82 2.66
CA THR A 115 -16.31 9.45 3.18
C THR A 115 -17.27 8.58 2.39
N ASN A 116 -17.25 7.28 2.68
CA ASN A 116 -18.20 6.35 2.09
C ASN A 116 -19.61 6.58 2.64
N ASN A 117 -20.61 6.49 1.75
CA ASN A 117 -22.00 6.69 2.14
C ASN A 117 -22.45 5.77 3.30
N HIS A 118 -22.00 4.51 3.33
CA HIS A 118 -22.39 3.57 4.38
C HIS A 118 -21.85 3.91 5.78
N VAL A 119 -20.87 4.83 5.88
CA VAL A 119 -20.33 5.29 7.16
C VAL A 119 -21.30 6.28 7.82
N VAL A 120 -21.94 7.13 7.02
CA VAL A 120 -22.78 8.25 7.49
C VAL A 120 -24.27 7.98 7.31
N ALA A 121 -24.67 7.12 6.38
CA ALA A 121 -26.06 6.78 6.14
C ALA A 121 -26.48 5.52 6.93
N PRO A 122 -27.71 5.48 7.45
CA PRO A 122 -28.25 4.28 8.08
C PRO A 122 -28.50 3.19 7.04
N GLY A 123 -27.92 2.01 7.24
CA GLY A 123 -28.17 0.84 6.38
C GLY A 123 -29.54 0.20 6.58
N ASN A 124 -30.20 0.49 7.71
CA ASN A 124 -31.50 -0.07 8.08
C ASN A 124 -32.60 1.00 7.99
N ARG A 125 -33.77 0.61 7.46
CA ARG A 125 -34.95 1.50 7.35
C ARG A 125 -35.46 2.02 8.70
N ASN A 126 -35.14 1.31 9.80
CA ASN A 126 -35.52 1.67 11.17
C ASN A 126 -34.35 2.26 11.97
N ALA A 127 -33.30 2.71 11.30
CA ALA A 127 -32.15 3.35 11.93
C ALA A 127 -32.14 4.86 11.64
N THR A 128 -31.88 5.65 12.67
CA THR A 128 -31.68 7.10 12.57
C THR A 128 -30.28 7.44 13.05
N VAL A 129 -29.58 8.31 12.34
CA VAL A 129 -28.25 8.79 12.76
C VAL A 129 -28.44 9.72 13.96
N GLU A 130 -27.75 9.41 15.05
CA GLU A 130 -27.78 10.18 16.29
C GLU A 130 -26.65 11.20 16.33
N SER A 131 -25.44 10.77 15.97
CA SER A 131 -24.27 11.65 15.90
C SER A 131 -23.27 11.14 14.88
N ILE A 132 -22.57 12.05 14.22
CA ILE A 132 -21.36 11.77 13.45
C ILE A 132 -20.25 12.56 14.13
N THR A 133 -19.20 11.86 14.55
CA THR A 133 -18.03 12.44 15.21
C THR A 133 -16.82 12.26 14.31
N VAL A 134 -16.13 13.35 14.04
CA VAL A 134 -14.88 13.33 13.27
C VAL A 134 -13.72 13.43 14.25
N ILE A 135 -12.79 12.50 14.14
CA ILE A 135 -11.58 12.44 14.96
C ILE A 135 -10.40 12.75 14.05
N MET A 136 -9.75 13.88 14.32
CA MET A 136 -8.57 14.35 13.59
C MET A 136 -7.31 13.55 13.98
N PRO A 137 -6.23 13.63 13.19
CA PRO A 137 -4.96 12.97 13.51
C PRO A 137 -4.36 13.37 14.87
N ASP A 138 -4.58 14.61 15.31
CA ASP A 138 -4.16 15.13 16.61
C ASP A 138 -5.08 14.70 17.77
N ARG A 139 -6.08 13.85 17.49
CA ARG A 139 -7.13 13.36 18.40
C ARG A 139 -8.16 14.40 18.81
N THR A 140 -8.19 15.58 18.20
CA THR A 140 -9.30 16.52 18.36
C THR A 140 -10.57 15.93 17.76
N GLN A 141 -11.71 16.25 18.36
CA GLN A 141 -13.02 15.72 17.98
C GLN A 141 -13.97 16.86 17.61
N TYR A 142 -14.71 16.66 16.53
CA TYR A 142 -15.76 17.56 16.03
C TYR A 142 -17.07 16.79 15.84
#